data_AF-X1PM71-F1
#
_entry.id   AF-X1PM71-F1
#
_cell.length_a   1.000
_cell.length_b   1.000
_cell.length_c   1.000
_cell.angle_alpha   90.00
_cell.angle_beta   90.00
_cell.angle_gamma   90.00
#
_symmetry.space_group_name_H-M   'P 1'
#
loop_
_entity.id
_entity.type
_entity.pdbx_description
1 polymer ?
#
loop_
_entity_poly.entity_id
_entity_poly.type
_entity_poly.pdbx_seq_one_letter_code
_entity_poly.pdbx_strand_id
1 'polypeptide(L)'
;TEMMGTNLFVYHGYDELYIEGKWIKATPTFDLKMCQEKGIVPVEFDAKNNAIFHSHNKDGEFQIEYVRDHGHYQELPWDKIQNARAQAYGAEVAERLKMAGS
;
A
#
# COMPACT_ATOMS: atom_id res chain seq x y z
N THR A 1 -7.05 -10.39 6.89
CA THR A 1 -7.35 -9.52 8.06
C THR A 1 -7.16 -10.23 9.39
N GLU A 2 -7.14 -11.57 9.46
CA GLU A 2 -6.98 -12.32 10.71
C GLU A 2 -5.77 -11.91 11.56
N MET A 3 -4.64 -11.57 10.94
CA MET A 3 -3.44 -11.13 11.67
C MET A 3 -3.59 -9.72 12.26
N MET A 4 -4.25 -8.78 11.57
CA MET A 4 -4.38 -7.38 12.00
C MET A 4 -5.61 -7.14 12.88
N GLY A 5 -6.59 -8.06 12.87
CA GLY A 5 -7.87 -7.91 13.59
C GLY A 5 -8.76 -6.79 13.04
N THR A 6 -8.39 -6.16 11.94
CA THR A 6 -9.10 -5.04 11.30
C THR A 6 -9.02 -5.14 9.78
N ASN A 7 -9.91 -4.41 9.10
CA ASN A 7 -9.86 -4.18 7.66
C ASN A 7 -9.06 -2.93 7.27
N LEU A 8 -8.49 -2.21 8.25
CA LEU A 8 -7.63 -1.06 8.01
C LEU A 8 -6.18 -1.50 7.83
N PHE A 9 -5.56 -1.12 6.71
CA PHE A 9 -4.11 -1.24 6.51
C PHE A 9 -3.43 0.11 6.74
N VAL A 10 -2.81 0.29 7.91
CA VAL A 10 -2.13 1.55 8.29
C VAL A 10 -0.78 1.69 7.59
N TYR A 11 -0.55 2.88 7.03
CA TYR A 11 0.67 3.27 6.33
C TYR A 11 1.06 2.35 5.16
N HIS A 12 0.37 2.52 4.03
CA HIS A 12 0.79 1.98 2.74
C HIS A 12 1.83 2.89 2.09
N GLY A 13 2.97 2.33 1.68
CA GLY A 13 4.05 3.06 1.01
C GLY A 13 3.97 2.96 -0.52
N TYR A 14 4.32 4.05 -1.18
CA TYR A 14 4.58 4.11 -2.62
C TYR A 14 5.70 5.11 -2.87
N ASP A 15 6.39 4.95 -3.99
CA ASP A 15 7.39 5.91 -4.43
C ASP A 15 6.73 7.02 -5.25
N GLU A 16 7.41 8.15 -5.36
CA GLU A 16 7.02 9.24 -6.25
C GLU A 16 8.15 9.62 -7.16
N LEU A 17 7.82 9.71 -8.44
CA LEU A 17 8.75 10.00 -9.52
C LEU A 17 8.40 11.34 -10.12
N TYR A 18 9.40 12.22 -10.28
CA TYR A 18 9.21 13.47 -11.00
C TYR A 18 9.55 13.29 -12.48
N ILE A 19 8.52 13.23 -13.32
CA ILE A 19 8.61 12.92 -14.75
C ILE A 19 7.85 14.00 -15.52
N GLU A 20 8.48 14.56 -16.56
CA GLU A 20 7.87 15.56 -17.46
C GLU A 20 7.20 16.75 -16.73
N GLY A 21 7.78 17.18 -15.60
CA GLY A 21 7.25 18.31 -14.82
C GLY A 21 6.10 17.97 -13.87
N LYS A 22 5.81 16.69 -13.65
CA LYS A 22 4.72 16.21 -12.79
C LYS A 22 5.22 15.13 -11.82
N TRP A 23 4.67 15.13 -10.61
CA TRP A 23 4.83 14.04 -9.65
C TRP A 23 3.87 12.90 -9.98
N ILE A 24 4.41 11.69 -10.12
CA ILE A 24 3.69 10.46 -10.41
C ILE A 24 3.88 9.48 -9.25
N LYS A 25 2.78 9.05 -8.64
CA LYS A 25 2.78 8.00 -7.60
C LYS A 25 2.99 6.63 -8.25
N ALA A 26 3.87 5.82 -7.69
CA ALA A 26 4.21 4.48 -8.15
C ALA A 26 4.17 3.51 -6.97
N THR A 27 3.05 2.81 -6.81
CA THR A 27 2.95 1.73 -5.84
C THR A 27 3.73 0.51 -6.34
N PRO A 28 4.43 -0.23 -5.46
CA PRO A 28 4.95 -1.55 -5.81
C PRO A 28 3.82 -2.43 -6.32
N THR A 29 4.01 -3.00 -7.50
CA THR A 29 2.98 -3.79 -8.18
C THR A 29 3.23 -5.27 -7.99
N PHE A 30 2.14 -6.01 -7.98
CA PHE A 30 2.15 -7.46 -7.92
C PHE A 30 2.50 -8.04 -9.28
N ASP A 31 3.17 -9.21 -9.31
CA ASP A 31 3.44 -9.87 -10.57
C ASP A 31 2.12 -10.27 -11.28
N LEU A 32 2.18 -10.33 -12.61
CA LEU A 32 0.99 -10.53 -13.44
C LEU A 32 0.32 -11.89 -13.17
N LYS A 33 1.10 -12.93 -12.87
CA LYS A 33 0.56 -14.27 -12.61
C LYS A 33 -0.25 -14.25 -11.31
N MET A 34 0.30 -13.65 -10.24
CA MET A 34 -0.46 -13.52 -8.99
C MET A 34 -1.72 -12.67 -9.18
N CYS A 35 -1.64 -11.58 -9.94
CA CYS A 35 -2.83 -10.77 -10.25
C CYS A 35 -3.94 -11.59 -10.90
N GLN A 36 -3.59 -12.42 -11.88
CA GLN A 36 -4.53 -13.30 -12.56
C GLN A 36 -5.14 -14.35 -11.62
N GLU A 37 -4.30 -15.02 -10.82
CA GLU A 37 -4.75 -16.05 -9.87
C GLU A 37 -5.67 -15.50 -8.77
N LYS A 38 -5.49 -14.23 -8.40
CA LYS A 38 -6.26 -13.56 -7.32
C LYS A 38 -7.36 -12.64 -7.83
N GLY A 39 -7.56 -12.54 -9.15
CA GLY A 39 -8.55 -11.62 -9.74
C GLY A 39 -8.22 -10.13 -9.54
N ILE A 40 -6.99 -9.79 -9.16
CA ILE A 40 -6.57 -8.40 -8.93
C ILE A 40 -6.33 -7.72 -10.29
N VAL A 41 -6.75 -6.46 -10.41
CA VAL A 41 -6.45 -5.64 -11.59
C VAL A 41 -4.99 -5.19 -11.50
N PRO A 42 -4.11 -5.59 -12.45
CA PRO A 42 -2.73 -5.14 -12.48
C PRO A 42 -2.65 -3.61 -12.49
N VAL A 43 -1.72 -3.06 -11.72
CA VAL A 43 -1.42 -1.63 -11.77
C VAL A 43 -0.38 -1.41 -12.86
N GLU A 44 -0.73 -0.62 -13.85
CA GLU A 44 0.15 -0.28 -14.98
C GLU A 44 0.88 1.03 -14.71
N PHE A 45 2.12 1.13 -15.18
CA PHE A 45 2.92 2.36 -15.12
C PHE A 45 3.18 2.89 -16.52
N ASP A 46 2.58 4.04 -16.85
CA ASP A 46 2.69 4.69 -18.16
C ASP A 46 3.52 6.00 -18.13
N ALA A 47 4.13 6.30 -16.98
CA ALA A 47 4.87 7.53 -16.69
C ALA A 47 4.06 8.84 -16.80
N LYS A 48 2.74 8.77 -16.97
CA LYS A 48 1.85 9.94 -17.16
C LYS A 48 0.79 10.04 -16.07
N ASN A 49 0.31 8.89 -15.60
CA ASN A 49 -0.73 8.75 -14.60
C ASN A 49 -0.20 8.07 -13.35
N ASN A 50 -0.87 8.31 -12.22
CA ASN A 50 -0.54 7.63 -10.96
C ASN A 50 -0.80 6.12 -11.10
N ALA A 51 0.21 5.33 -10.78
CA ALA A 51 0.14 3.88 -10.66
C ALA A 51 -0.19 3.55 -9.19
N ILE A 52 -1.49 3.50 -8.86
CA ILE A 52 -2.01 3.16 -7.52
C ILE A 52 -2.99 2.00 -7.60
N PHE A 53 -3.28 1.35 -6.47
CA PHE A 53 -4.22 0.23 -6.46
C PHE A 53 -5.63 0.62 -6.91
N HIS A 54 -6.25 -0.28 -7.67
CA HIS A 54 -7.64 -0.19 -8.06
C HIS A 54 -8.53 -0.57 -6.88
N SER A 55 -9.59 0.22 -6.65
CA SER A 55 -10.47 -0.03 -5.51
C SER A 55 -11.34 -1.26 -5.67
N HIS A 56 -11.59 -1.69 -6.91
CA HIS A 56 -12.41 -2.84 -7.23
C HIS A 56 -11.66 -3.79 -8.17
N ASN A 57 -12.01 -5.08 -8.10
CA ASN A 57 -11.52 -6.08 -9.04
C ASN A 57 -12.27 -6.03 -10.38
N LYS A 58 -11.97 -6.97 -11.28
CA LYS A 58 -12.60 -7.07 -12.61
C LYS A 58 -14.11 -7.35 -12.56
N ASP A 59 -14.58 -7.97 -11.47
CA ASP A 59 -15.98 -8.30 -11.25
C ASP A 59 -16.74 -7.17 -10.51
N GLY A 60 -16.05 -6.06 -10.21
CA GLY A 60 -16.63 -4.92 -9.51
C GLY A 60 -16.72 -5.10 -7.99
N GLU A 61 -16.05 -6.10 -7.42
CA GLU A 61 -16.00 -6.31 -5.97
C GLU A 61 -14.94 -5.42 -5.34
N PHE A 62 -15.27 -4.82 -4.19
CA PHE A 62 -14.36 -3.96 -3.44
C PHE A 62 -13.12 -4.71 -2.94
N GLN A 63 -11.95 -4.12 -3.15
CA GLN A 63 -10.63 -4.67 -2.77
C GLN A 63 -9.92 -3.78 -1.75
N ILE A 64 -9.76 -2.49 -2.07
CA ILE A 64 -8.97 -1.56 -1.25
C ILE A 64 -9.40 -0.11 -1.46
N GLU A 65 -9.20 0.73 -0.45
CA GLU A 65 -9.39 2.18 -0.57
C GLU A 65 -8.28 2.91 0.17
N TYR A 66 -7.75 3.97 -0.45
CA TYR A 66 -6.86 4.90 0.22
C TYR A 66 -7.68 5.85 1.09
N VAL A 67 -7.84 5.51 2.37
CA VAL A 67 -8.68 6.26 3.30
C VAL A 67 -8.01 7.50 3.92
N ARG A 68 -6.69 7.60 3.83
CA ARG A 68 -5.90 8.73 4.37
C ARG A 68 -4.58 8.90 3.64
N ASP A 69 -4.29 10.13 3.20
CA ASP A 69 -2.96 10.52 2.73
C ASP A 69 -2.11 10.99 3.91
N HIS A 70 -0.89 10.45 4.03
CA HIS A 70 0.07 10.77 5.09
C HIS A 70 1.16 11.76 4.63
N GLY A 71 1.08 12.23 3.38
CA GLY A 71 2.04 13.11 2.76
C GLY A 71 3.33 12.41 2.35
N HIS A 72 4.33 13.23 2.03
CA HIS A 72 5.59 12.80 1.45
C HIS A 72 6.71 12.93 2.47
N TYR A 73 7.63 11.96 2.45
CA TYR A 73 8.78 11.94 3.34
C TYR A 73 10.04 11.70 2.51
N GLN A 74 11.09 12.47 2.76
CA GLN A 74 12.39 12.26 2.12
C GLN A 74 13.04 10.95 2.56
N GLU A 75 12.81 10.58 3.81
CA GLU A 75 13.31 9.36 4.45
C GLU A 75 12.13 8.53 4.95
N LEU A 76 12.29 7.21 5.03
CA LEU A 76 11.25 6.34 5.55
C LEU A 76 10.91 6.74 7.01
N PRO A 77 9.68 7.16 7.32
CA PRO A 77 9.31 7.59 8.67
C PRO A 77 9.02 6.37 9.57
N TRP A 78 10.05 5.55 9.78
CA TRP A 78 9.95 4.22 10.37
C TRP A 78 9.27 4.23 11.75
N ASP A 79 9.71 5.12 12.64
CA ASP A 79 9.14 5.22 13.99
C ASP A 79 7.65 5.60 13.97
N LYS A 80 7.23 6.44 13.00
CA LYS A 80 5.80 6.80 12.85
C LYS A 80 4.98 5.59 12.40
N ILE A 81 5.48 4.83 11.44
CA ILE A 81 4.83 3.61 10.93
C ILE A 81 4.68 2.59 12.05
N GLN A 82 5.75 2.35 12.81
CA GLN A 82 5.75 1.38 13.91
C GLN A 82 4.80 1.78 15.03
N ASN A 83 4.80 3.06 15.43
CA ASN A 83 3.86 3.57 16.42
C ASN A 83 2.40 3.45 15.96
N ALA A 84 2.11 3.76 14.68
CA ALA A 84 0.77 3.62 14.12
C ALA A 84 0.30 2.16 14.08
N ARG A 85 1.18 1.22 13.72
CA ARG A 85 0.88 -0.23 13.75
C ARG A 85 0.58 -0.70 15.17
N ALA A 86 1.37 -0.30 16.16
CA ALA A 86 1.14 -0.67 17.56
C ALA A 86 -0.21 -0.13 18.08
N GLN A 87 -0.58 1.09 17.69
CA GLN A 87 -1.87 1.69 18.04
C GLN A 87 -3.06 1.00 17.32
N ALA A 88 -2.90 0.64 16.05
CA ALA A 88 -3.99 0.09 15.25
C ALA A 88 -4.22 -1.41 15.46
N TYR A 89 -3.14 -2.18 15.67
CA TYR A 89 -3.20 -3.65 15.70
C TYR A 89 -2.81 -4.26 17.05
N GLY A 90 -2.33 -3.44 17.99
CA GLY A 90 -1.75 -3.89 19.25
C GLY A 90 -0.26 -4.22 19.15
N ALA A 91 0.44 -4.14 20.28
CA ALA A 91 1.90 -4.25 20.35
C ALA A 91 2.44 -5.60 19.87
N GLU A 92 1.75 -6.70 20.19
CA GLU A 92 2.19 -8.04 19.79
C GLU A 92 2.15 -8.25 18.27
N VAL A 93 1.05 -7.85 17.62
CA VAL A 93 0.90 -7.94 16.17
C VAL A 93 1.90 -7.01 15.47
N ALA A 94 2.08 -5.79 15.99
CA ALA A 94 3.04 -4.84 15.45
C ALA A 94 4.48 -5.37 15.49
N GLU A 95 4.88 -6.06 16.56
CA GLU A 95 6.22 -6.65 16.66
C GLU A 95 6.41 -7.81 15.69
N ARG A 96 5.39 -8.67 15.48
CA ARG A 96 5.44 -9.72 14.46
C ARG A 96 5.60 -9.14 13.05
N LEU A 97 4.87 -8.08 12.73
CA LEU A 97 4.96 -7.39 11.44
C LEU A 97 6.32 -6.72 11.23
N LYS A 98 6.97 -6.26 12.30
CA LYS A 98 8.33 -5.72 12.24
C LYS A 98 9.34 -6.78 11.82
N MET A 99 9.25 -7.97 12.41
CA MET A 99 10.16 -9.09 12.12
C MET A 99 9.95 -9.70 10.72
N ALA A 100 8.75 -9.59 10.17
CA ALA A 100 8.47 -10.08 8.82
C ALA A 100 8.99 -9.16 7.70
N GLY A 101 9.27 -7.90 8.02
CA GLY A 101 9.76 -6.89 7.08
C GLY A 101 11.26 -6.60 7.17
N SER A 102 11.99 -7.32 8.03
CA SER A 102 13.46 -7.26 8.20
C SER A 102 14.13 -8.45 7.53
#